data_AF-A0A0Q5NI50-F1
#
_entry.id   AF-A0A0Q5NI50-F1
#
_cell.length_a   1.000
_cell.length_b   1.000
_cell.length_c   1.000
_cell.angle_alpha   90.00
_cell.angle_beta   90.00
_cell.angle_gamma   90.00
#
_symmetry.space_group_name_H-M   'P 1'
#
loop_
_entity.id
_entity.type
_entity.pdbx_description
1 polymer ?
#
loop_
_entity_poly.entity_id
_entity_poly.type
_entity_poly.pdbx_seq_one_letter_code
_entity_poly.pdbx_strand_id
1 'polypeptide(L)'
;MFGVVDVKKKYADFVDYITVCNDGITNCASHEEFDKPYWIEEASGRLVLFNPTEKLFSFVTRFGSGYEAFPICAWIDNRGVSSQYGGQCYVAVVSNGKKTISLNGVVGPNVGISRLKKAYKPQLDLYQRIIRSAE
;
A
#
# COMPACT_ATOMS: atom_id res chain seq x y z
N MET A 1 12.52 -15.51 -3.83
CA MET A 1 13.49 -14.38 -3.79
C MET A 1 12.69 -13.10 -3.68
N PHE A 2 13.04 -12.24 -2.74
CA PHE A 2 12.29 -11.03 -2.39
C PHE A 2 13.20 -9.81 -2.49
N GLY A 3 12.61 -8.65 -2.77
CA GLY A 3 13.31 -7.37 -2.73
C GLY A 3 12.40 -6.30 -2.13
N VAL A 4 12.95 -5.51 -1.21
CA VAL A 4 12.31 -4.29 -0.70
C VAL A 4 13.04 -3.11 -1.33
N VAL A 5 12.27 -2.19 -1.89
CA VAL A 5 12.78 -0.92 -2.42
C VAL A 5 12.21 0.21 -1.58
N ASP A 6 13.09 0.87 -0.83
CA ASP A 6 12.76 2.08 -0.08
C ASP A 6 12.59 3.25 -1.05
N VAL A 7 11.38 3.78 -1.14
CA VAL A 7 11.12 5.04 -1.84
C VAL A 7 11.22 6.17 -0.82
N LYS A 8 12.44 6.70 -0.68
CA LYS A 8 12.69 7.84 0.20
C LYS A 8 12.00 9.09 -0.31
N LYS A 9 11.14 9.68 0.52
CA LYS A 9 10.60 11.02 0.27
C LYS A 9 11.62 12.09 0.61
N LYS A 10 11.65 13.15 -0.20
CA LYS A 10 12.59 14.27 -0.05
C LYS A 10 12.38 15.10 1.23
N TYR A 11 11.23 14.99 1.91
CA TYR A 11 10.82 15.92 2.99
C TYR A 11 10.03 15.29 4.15
N ALA A 12 10.16 13.98 4.40
CA ALA A 12 9.53 13.37 5.57
C ALA A 12 10.28 12.11 6.01
N ASP A 13 10.32 11.85 7.32
CA ASP A 13 10.84 10.59 7.90
C ASP A 13 9.95 9.37 7.59
N PHE A 14 8.92 9.55 6.76
CA PHE A 14 8.11 8.47 6.23
C PHE A 14 8.77 7.88 4.99
N VAL A 15 9.19 6.62 5.09
CA VAL A 15 9.64 5.82 3.94
C VAL A 15 8.42 5.15 3.33
N ASP A 16 8.19 5.39 2.05
CA ASP A 16 7.25 4.58 1.29
C ASP A 16 7.97 3.28 0.92
N TYR A 17 7.31 2.15 1.09
CA TYR A 17 7.90 0.84 0.81
C TYR A 17 7.23 0.21 -0.39
N ILE A 18 8.06 -0.29 -1.30
CA ILE A 18 7.61 -1.20 -2.36
C ILE A 18 8.25 -2.55 -2.09
N THR A 19 7.42 -3.58 -1.96
CA THR A 19 7.90 -4.94 -1.77
C THR A 19 7.55 -5.80 -2.98
N VAL A 20 8.56 -6.52 -3.46
CA VAL A 20 8.46 -7.44 -4.59
C VAL A 20 8.71 -8.86 -4.11
N CYS A 21 7.76 -9.74 -4.40
CA CYS A 21 7.82 -11.18 -4.17
C CYS A 21 7.70 -11.91 -5.50
N ASN A 22 8.61 -12.86 -5.77
CA ASN A 22 8.56 -13.68 -7.00
C ASN A 22 7.68 -14.93 -6.81
N ASP A 23 6.44 -14.73 -6.33
CA ASP A 23 5.40 -15.75 -6.25
C ASP A 23 4.00 -15.11 -6.37
N GLY A 24 2.94 -15.93 -6.40
CA GLY A 24 1.56 -15.50 -6.34
C GLY A 24 1.16 -14.94 -4.97
N ILE A 25 0.10 -14.12 -4.94
CA ILE A 25 -0.28 -13.32 -3.77
C ILE A 25 -0.47 -14.16 -2.49
N THR A 26 -1.07 -15.35 -2.59
CA THR A 26 -1.32 -16.25 -1.46
C THR A 26 -0.03 -16.81 -0.87
N ASN A 27 0.91 -17.25 -1.71
CA ASN A 27 2.20 -17.74 -1.27
C ASN A 27 3.03 -16.60 -0.66
N CYS A 28 3.05 -15.44 -1.31
CA CYS A 28 3.70 -14.26 -0.74
C CYS A 28 3.11 -13.87 0.62
N ALA A 29 1.80 -14.04 0.82
CA ALA A 29 1.13 -13.73 2.08
C ALA A 29 1.51 -14.68 3.23
N SER A 30 1.92 -15.92 2.97
CA SER A 30 2.32 -16.85 4.03
C SER A 30 3.75 -16.64 4.54
N HIS A 31 4.57 -15.87 3.83
CA HIS A 31 5.95 -15.58 4.27
C HIS A 31 5.98 -14.51 5.36
N GLU A 32 6.36 -14.87 6.59
CA GLU A 32 6.48 -13.94 7.73
C GLU A 32 7.71 -13.03 7.66
N GLU A 33 8.70 -13.38 6.83
CA GLU A 33 10.00 -12.69 6.74
C GLU A 33 9.96 -11.33 6.03
N PHE A 34 8.78 -10.84 5.63
CA PHE A 34 8.68 -9.60 4.86
C PHE A 34 7.58 -8.67 5.37
N ASP A 35 7.90 -7.38 5.38
CA ASP A 35 6.99 -6.30 5.72
C ASP A 35 6.01 -6.05 4.56
N LYS A 36 4.92 -6.83 4.55
CA LYS A 36 3.79 -6.70 3.63
C LYS A 36 2.69 -5.91 4.31
N PRO A 37 2.04 -5.00 3.57
CA PRO A 37 0.83 -4.39 4.06
C PRO A 37 -0.40 -5.28 3.80
N TYR A 38 -0.28 -6.61 3.69
CA TYR A 38 -1.39 -7.51 3.38
C TYR A 38 -1.19 -8.94 3.92
N TRP A 39 -2.30 -9.66 4.08
CA TRP A 39 -2.30 -11.09 4.44
C TRP A 39 -3.58 -11.77 3.92
N ILE A 40 -3.61 -13.10 3.98
CA ILE A 40 -4.82 -13.89 3.72
C ILE A 40 -5.40 -14.31 5.06
N GLU A 41 -6.65 -13.95 5.33
CA GLU A 41 -7.37 -14.34 6.55
C GLU A 41 -7.62 -15.85 6.53
N GLU A 42 -7.01 -16.59 7.46
CA GLU A 42 -7.03 -18.07 7.48
C GLU A 42 -8.44 -18.65 7.48
N ALA A 43 -9.36 -18.04 8.25
CA ALA A 43 -10.71 -18.55 8.43
C ALA A 43 -11.58 -18.44 7.16
N SER A 44 -11.33 -17.46 6.30
CA SER A 44 -12.21 -17.12 5.17
C SER A 44 -11.52 -17.19 3.80
N GLY A 45 -10.18 -17.26 3.78
CA GLY A 45 -9.38 -17.08 2.57
C GLY A 45 -9.40 -15.66 2.01
N ARG A 46 -9.96 -14.69 2.75
CA ARG A 46 -10.11 -13.30 2.29
C ARG A 46 -8.78 -12.57 2.30
N LEU A 47 -8.48 -11.84 1.23
CA LEU A 47 -7.39 -10.88 1.22
C LEU A 47 -7.69 -9.70 2.14
N VAL A 48 -6.78 -9.45 3.08
CA VAL A 48 -6.78 -8.25 3.92
C VAL A 48 -5.65 -7.34 3.49
N LEU A 49 -5.94 -6.05 3.31
CA LEU A 49 -4.96 -5.03 2.96
C LEU A 49 -4.92 -4.00 4.09
N PHE A 50 -3.77 -3.90 4.73
CA PHE A 50 -3.42 -3.02 5.85
C PHE A 50 -4.17 -3.31 7.17
N ASN A 51 -5.51 -3.31 7.17
CA ASN A 51 -6.31 -3.75 8.32
C ASN A 51 -7.60 -4.46 7.87
N PRO A 52 -8.25 -5.27 8.75
CA PRO A 52 -9.42 -6.08 8.38
C PRO A 52 -10.62 -5.30 7.88
N THR A 53 -10.76 -4.04 8.32
CA THR A 53 -11.90 -3.17 8.07
C THR A 53 -11.75 -2.30 6.83
N GLU A 54 -10.57 -2.29 6.20
CA GLU A 54 -10.35 -1.46 5.03
C GLU A 54 -11.26 -1.85 3.87
N LYS A 55 -11.79 -0.82 3.21
CA LYS A 55 -12.53 -1.00 1.97
C LYS A 55 -11.53 -1.17 0.83
N LEU A 56 -11.57 -2.35 0.21
CA LEU A 56 -10.74 -2.67 -0.95
C LEU A 56 -11.41 -2.22 -2.25
N PHE A 57 -10.59 -1.68 -3.15
CA PHE A 57 -10.98 -1.36 -4.52
C PHE A 57 -10.15 -2.21 -5.47
N SER A 58 -10.80 -3.03 -6.28
CA SER A 58 -10.11 -3.84 -7.28
C SER A 58 -9.74 -3.00 -8.52
N PHE A 59 -8.63 -3.36 -9.15
CA PHE A 59 -8.21 -2.82 -10.42
C PHE A 59 -7.47 -3.88 -11.23
N VAL A 60 -7.34 -3.65 -12.53
CA VAL A 60 -6.59 -4.52 -13.45
C VAL A 60 -5.55 -3.68 -14.16
N THR A 61 -4.37 -4.28 -14.35
CA THR A 61 -3.22 -3.71 -15.07
C THR A 61 -2.78 -4.67 -16.16
N ARG A 62 -1.79 -4.29 -16.97
CA ARG A 62 -1.16 -5.22 -17.92
C ARG A 62 -0.39 -6.34 -17.22
N PHE A 63 0.15 -6.07 -16.03
CA PHE A 63 0.84 -7.06 -15.22
C PHE A 63 -0.12 -8.10 -14.64
N GLY A 64 -1.26 -7.66 -14.11
CA GLY A 64 -2.25 -8.54 -13.50
C GLY A 64 -3.34 -7.81 -12.71
N SER A 65 -4.01 -8.56 -11.84
CA SER A 65 -5.08 -8.05 -10.98
C SER A 65 -4.51 -7.49 -9.68
N GLY A 66 -5.11 -6.40 -9.20
CA GLY A 66 -4.69 -5.75 -7.98
C GLY A 66 -5.83 -5.20 -7.13
N TYR A 67 -5.47 -4.83 -5.91
CA TYR A 67 -6.35 -4.25 -4.91
C TYR A 67 -5.66 -3.03 -4.29
N GLU A 68 -6.41 -1.95 -4.09
CA GLU A 68 -5.95 -0.76 -3.37
C GLU A 68 -6.87 -0.42 -2.21
N ALA A 69 -6.30 0.21 -1.19
CA ALA A 69 -6.97 0.71 0.00
C ALA A 69 -6.38 2.07 0.41
N PHE A 70 -7.14 2.79 1.23
CA PHE A 70 -6.77 4.12 1.71
C PHE A 70 -6.90 4.19 3.23
N PRO A 71 -6.03 3.48 3.97
CA PRO A 71 -6.12 3.40 5.41
C PRO A 71 -5.68 4.70 6.10
N ILE A 72 -6.22 4.90 7.30
CA ILE A 72 -5.66 5.87 8.24
C ILE A 72 -4.35 5.30 8.80
N CYS A 73 -3.33 6.14 8.95
CA CYS A 73 -2.02 5.72 9.43
C CYS A 73 -1.36 6.77 10.32
N ALA A 74 -0.22 6.39 10.92
CA ALA A 74 0.57 7.28 11.74
C ALA A 74 1.07 8.49 10.94
N TRP A 75 1.15 9.63 11.60
CA TRP A 75 1.60 10.89 11.03
C TRP A 75 2.34 11.71 12.08
N ILE A 76 3.37 12.41 11.63
CA ILE A 76 4.16 13.35 12.41
C ILE A 76 3.95 14.68 11.73
N ASP A 77 3.38 15.64 12.45
CA ASP A 77 3.15 16.97 11.89
C ASP A 77 4.47 17.75 11.76
N ASN A 78 4.37 18.96 11.19
CA ASN A 78 5.53 19.84 10.99
C ASN A 78 6.15 20.36 12.31
N ARG A 79 5.54 20.06 13.46
CA ARG A 79 6.04 20.40 14.80
C ARG A 79 6.65 19.17 15.50
N GLY A 80 6.68 18.01 14.84
CA GLY A 80 7.17 16.77 15.42
C GLY A 80 6.16 16.05 16.29
N VAL A 81 4.89 16.45 16.30
CA VAL A 81 3.85 15.79 17.09
C VAL A 81 3.37 14.55 16.34
N SER A 82 3.57 13.39 16.96
CA SER A 82 3.12 12.10 16.43
C SER A 82 1.66 11.83 16.77
N SER A 83 0.90 11.36 15.79
CA SER A 83 -0.47 10.88 15.95
C SER A 83 -0.65 9.57 15.19
N GLN A 84 -1.10 8.53 15.89
CA GLN A 84 -1.34 7.21 15.30
C GLN A 84 -2.43 7.21 14.22
N TYR A 85 -3.30 8.21 14.21
CA TYR A 85 -4.43 8.34 13.28
C TYR A 85 -4.43 9.67 12.51
N GLY A 86 -3.31 10.40 12.54
CA GLY A 86 -3.21 11.73 11.96
C GLY A 86 -2.96 11.73 10.45
N GLY A 87 -2.65 10.59 9.86
CA GLY A 87 -2.25 10.45 8.47
C GLY A 87 -3.25 9.69 7.61
N GLN A 88 -3.09 9.87 6.31
CA GLN A 88 -3.76 9.11 5.28
C GLN A 88 -2.72 8.38 4.45
N CYS A 89 -2.85 7.07 4.33
CA CYS A 89 -1.97 6.23 3.53
C CYS A 89 -2.64 5.73 2.25
N TYR A 90 -1.82 5.30 1.32
CA TYR A 90 -2.19 4.56 0.12
C TYR A 90 -1.48 3.21 0.16
N VAL A 91 -2.27 2.16 0.03
CA VAL A 91 -1.76 0.79 0.04
C VAL A 91 -2.30 0.09 -1.19
N ALA A 92 -1.44 -0.62 -1.91
CA ALA A 92 -1.85 -1.43 -3.04
C ALA A 92 -1.06 -2.73 -3.12
N VAL A 93 -1.67 -3.75 -3.71
CA VAL A 93 -1.02 -5.01 -4.08
C VAL A 93 -1.50 -5.42 -5.48
N VAL A 94 -0.59 -5.87 -6.33
CA VAL A 94 -0.87 -6.38 -7.67
C VAL A 94 -0.12 -7.69 -7.87
N SER A 95 -0.78 -8.68 -8.50
CA SER A 95 -0.19 -10.01 -8.72
C SER A 95 -0.55 -10.55 -10.09
N ASN A 96 0.41 -11.22 -10.72
CA ASN A 96 0.23 -11.95 -11.97
C ASN A 96 0.22 -13.48 -11.80
N GLY A 97 0.16 -13.95 -10.54
CA GLY A 97 0.24 -15.37 -10.17
C GLY A 97 1.66 -15.94 -10.06
N LYS A 98 2.68 -15.24 -10.56
CA LYS A 98 4.10 -15.62 -10.47
C LYS A 98 4.97 -14.58 -9.77
N LYS A 99 4.48 -13.35 -9.67
CA LYS A 99 5.12 -12.22 -9.03
C LYS A 99 4.04 -11.34 -8.42
N THR A 100 4.31 -10.83 -7.22
CA THR A 100 3.43 -9.96 -6.46
C THR A 100 4.21 -8.73 -6.03
N ILE A 101 3.61 -7.56 -6.25
CA ILE A 101 4.21 -6.27 -5.95
C ILE A 101 3.22 -5.55 -5.03
N SER A 102 3.71 -5.06 -3.91
CA SER A 102 2.92 -4.28 -2.96
C SER A 102 3.58 -2.94 -2.71
N LEU A 103 2.76 -1.94 -2.42
CA LEU A 103 3.17 -0.58 -2.12
C LEU A 103 2.43 -0.13 -0.87
N ASN A 104 3.16 0.46 0.08
CA ASN A 104 2.62 1.17 1.22
C ASN A 104 3.27 2.56 1.28
N GLY A 105 2.46 3.61 1.21
CA GLY A 105 2.98 4.98 1.21
C GLY A 105 2.08 5.97 1.92
N VAL A 106 2.70 6.92 2.62
CA VAL A 106 2.00 7.97 3.37
C VAL A 106 1.61 9.09 2.41
N VAL A 107 0.34 9.34 2.19
CA VAL A 107 -0.10 10.38 1.25
C VAL A 107 0.05 11.78 1.85
N GLY A 108 -0.32 11.94 3.13
CA GLY A 108 -0.27 13.21 3.85
C GLY A 108 -1.17 13.19 5.10
N PRO A 109 -1.48 14.36 5.70
CA PRO A 109 -2.44 14.47 6.79
C PRO A 109 -3.80 13.84 6.45
N ASN A 110 -4.47 13.28 7.46
CA ASN A 110 -5.80 12.72 7.32
C ASN A 110 -6.83 13.80 6.91
N VAL A 111 -7.47 13.58 5.76
CA VAL A 111 -8.52 14.46 5.21
C VAL A 111 -9.86 13.73 5.04
N GLY A 112 -9.91 12.45 5.38
CA GLY A 112 -11.03 11.55 5.11
C GLY A 112 -11.13 11.11 3.64
N ILE A 113 -11.67 9.91 3.42
CA ILE A 113 -11.70 9.25 2.11
C ILE A 113 -12.49 10.04 1.04
N SER A 114 -13.50 10.81 1.44
CA SER A 114 -14.31 11.62 0.52
C SER A 114 -13.54 12.80 -0.09
N ARG A 115 -12.51 13.30 0.61
CA ARG A 115 -11.70 14.46 0.17
C ARG A 115 -10.32 14.05 -0.35
N LEU A 116 -9.90 12.83 -0.05
CA LEU A 116 -8.60 12.27 -0.37
C LEU A 116 -8.19 12.49 -1.84
N LYS A 117 -9.05 12.10 -2.78
CA LYS A 117 -8.76 12.27 -4.22
C LYS A 117 -8.56 13.74 -4.62
N LYS A 118 -9.27 14.67 -3.99
CA LYS A 118 -9.14 16.10 -4.28
C LYS A 118 -7.88 16.69 -3.64
N ALA A 119 -7.61 16.34 -2.39
CA ALA A 119 -6.50 16.88 -1.61
C ALA A 119 -5.14 16.40 -2.11
N TYR A 120 -5.05 15.15 -2.57
CA TYR A 120 -3.78 14.50 -2.86
C TYR A 120 -3.73 13.86 -4.25
N LYS A 121 -4.51 14.38 -5.20
CA LYS A 121 -4.54 13.86 -6.58
C LYS A 121 -3.14 13.62 -7.16
N PRO A 122 -2.18 14.56 -7.09
CA PRO A 122 -0.88 14.35 -7.71
C PRO A 122 -0.10 13.17 -7.11
N GLN A 123 -0.16 13.02 -5.77
CA GLN A 123 0.54 11.94 -5.06
C GLN A 123 -0.12 10.58 -5.33
N LEU A 124 -1.46 10.53 -5.31
CA LEU A 124 -2.19 9.31 -5.65
C LEU A 124 -1.96 8.90 -7.11
N ASP A 125 -1.98 9.85 -8.04
CA ASP A 125 -1.69 9.59 -9.46
C ASP A 125 -0.26 9.09 -9.66
N LEU A 126 0.70 9.51 -8.82
CA LEU A 126 2.07 8.98 -8.81
C LEU A 126 2.10 7.53 -8.32
N TYR A 127 1.54 7.23 -7.15
CA TYR A 127 1.53 5.86 -6.63
C TYR A 127 0.78 4.89 -7.53
N GLN A 128 -0.36 5.32 -8.07
CA GLN A 128 -1.12 4.54 -9.03
C GLN A 128 -0.32 4.30 -10.32
N ARG A 129 0.50 5.27 -10.77
CA ARG A 129 1.41 5.03 -11.90
C ARG A 129 2.49 4.01 -11.56
N ILE A 130 3.12 4.11 -10.39
CA ILE A 130 4.16 3.17 -9.94
C ILE A 130 3.61 1.73 -9.89
N ILE A 131 2.47 1.52 -9.24
CA ILE A 131 1.90 0.16 -9.10
C ILE A 131 1.39 -0.38 -10.45
N ARG A 132 1.00 0.49 -11.39
CA ARG A 132 0.52 0.11 -12.72
C ARG A 132 1.63 -0.05 -13.76
N SER A 133 2.79 0.56 -13.54
CA SER A 133 3.98 0.38 -14.38
C SER A 133 4.81 -0.84 -14.01
N ALA A 134 4.29 -1.66 -13.09
CA ALA A 134 4.95 -2.83 -12.57
C ALA A 134 4.91 -3.97 -13.61
N GLU A 135 5.49 -3.77 -14.79
CA GLU A 135 5.69 -4.80 -15.83
C GLU A 135 7.01 -5.57 -15.59
#